data_AF-A0A074YP64-F1
#
_entry.id   AF-A0A074YP64-F1
#
_cell.length_a   1.000
_cell.length_b   1.000
_cell.length_c   1.000
_cell.angle_alpha   90.00
_cell.angle_beta   90.00
_cell.angle_gamma   90.00
#
_symmetry.space_group_name_H-M   'P 1'
#
loop_
_entity.id
_entity.type
_entity.pdbx_description
1 polymer ?
#
loop_
_entity_poly.entity_id
_entity_poly.type
_entity_poly.pdbx_seq_one_letter_code
_entity_poly.pdbx_strand_id
1 'polypeptide(L)'
;MDDPVAEIPYVIALLTETPPSLQLSTVNQYFTSDASFTHPFCRTGSSAHSRYLIERIYRWYKIMSPRITANVHSVSFDEKNLVLYVGLTQVFAIWAIPTHRSEVSLVTVLHLSPQKDSRDHDKVKYYISSQNDLYQTDQFIKFILPWISILVPIWQFLATIFCVIGSYLFAPVTWWEEHFQDHFTRPERPPKWSDAR
;
A
#
# COMPACT_ATOMS: atom_id res chain seq x y z
N MET A 1 -16.89 4.61 7.46
CA MET A 1 -16.34 5.94 7.75
C MET A 1 -17.31 6.96 7.23
N ASP A 2 -17.62 7.97 8.03
CA ASP A 2 -18.35 9.17 7.60
C ASP A 2 -17.38 10.16 6.93
N ASP A 3 -16.18 10.33 7.50
CA ASP A 3 -15.05 11.05 6.90
C ASP A 3 -13.84 10.11 6.80
N PRO A 4 -13.56 9.55 5.60
CA PRO A 4 -12.44 8.64 5.41
C PRO A 4 -11.07 9.25 5.73
N VAL A 5 -10.87 10.54 5.50
CA VAL A 5 -9.58 11.20 5.68
C VAL A 5 -9.29 11.38 7.17
N ALA A 6 -10.27 11.85 7.93
CA ALA A 6 -10.14 12.05 9.37
C ALA A 6 -10.12 10.73 10.16
N GLU A 7 -10.89 9.73 9.73
CA GLU A 7 -11.04 8.48 10.49
C GLU A 7 -9.96 7.43 10.20
N ILE A 8 -9.34 7.42 9.01
CA ILE A 8 -8.45 6.31 8.64
C ILE A 8 -7.26 6.10 9.56
N PRO A 9 -6.59 7.14 10.13
CA PRO A 9 -5.49 6.90 11.05
C PRO A 9 -5.95 6.14 12.30
N TYR A 10 -7.14 6.47 12.80
CA TYR A 10 -7.76 5.79 13.92
C TYR A 10 -8.13 4.35 13.57
N VAL A 11 -8.70 4.10 12.38
CA VAL A 11 -9.01 2.74 11.91
C VAL A 11 -7.75 1.87 11.81
N ILE A 12 -6.65 2.41 11.29
CA ILE A 12 -5.36 1.70 11.21
C ILE A 12 -4.82 1.38 12.60
N ALA A 13 -4.90 2.32 13.55
CA ALA A 13 -4.52 2.07 14.94
C ALA A 13 -5.38 0.96 15.57
N LEU A 14 -6.69 0.97 15.31
CA LEU A 14 -7.58 -0.12 15.74
C LEU A 14 -7.16 -1.47 15.14
N LEU A 15 -6.85 -1.52 13.86
CA LEU A 15 -6.46 -2.76 13.17
C LEU A 15 -5.12 -3.32 13.63
N THR A 16 -4.19 -2.49 14.10
CA THR A 16 -2.79 -2.91 14.35
C THR A 16 -2.42 -2.94 15.83
N GLU A 17 -2.88 -1.96 16.61
CA GLU A 17 -2.41 -1.73 17.98
C GLU A 17 -3.33 -2.38 19.03
N THR A 18 -4.61 -2.58 18.72
CA THR A 18 -5.60 -3.09 19.69
C THR A 18 -5.60 -4.61 19.84
N PRO A 19 -6.27 -5.16 20.89
CA PRO A 19 -6.43 -6.60 21.07
C PRO A 19 -7.24 -7.28 19.94
N PRO A 20 -7.11 -8.60 19.76
CA PRO A 20 -7.77 -9.33 18.67
C PRO A 20 -9.30 -9.19 18.60
N SER A 21 -9.96 -9.03 19.74
CA SER A 21 -11.42 -8.80 19.79
C SER A 21 -11.82 -7.46 19.16
N LEU A 22 -11.03 -6.41 19.40
CA LEU A 22 -11.25 -5.10 18.78
C LEU A 22 -10.86 -5.13 17.31
N GLN A 23 -9.73 -5.74 16.94
CA GLN A 23 -9.35 -5.94 15.53
C GLN A 23 -10.47 -6.61 14.72
N LEU A 24 -11.08 -7.66 15.28
CA LEU A 24 -12.24 -8.34 14.70
C LEU A 24 -13.43 -7.39 14.48
N SER A 25 -13.80 -6.63 15.52
CA SER A 25 -14.92 -5.69 15.43
C SER A 25 -14.65 -4.60 14.40
N THR A 26 -13.42 -4.11 14.30
CA THR A 26 -12.99 -3.11 13.33
C THR A 26 -13.09 -3.65 11.90
N VAL A 27 -12.60 -4.87 11.64
CA VAL A 27 -12.74 -5.50 10.31
C VAL A 27 -14.22 -5.62 9.92
N ASN A 28 -15.08 -6.08 10.84
CA ASN A 28 -16.51 -6.23 10.57
C ASN A 28 -17.23 -4.88 10.35
N GLN A 29 -16.78 -3.82 11.02
CA GLN A 29 -17.38 -2.50 10.94
C GLN A 29 -16.95 -1.72 9.69
N TYR A 30 -15.69 -1.83 9.28
CA TYR A 30 -15.11 -0.96 8.26
C TYR A 30 -14.89 -1.64 6.90
N PHE A 31 -14.87 -2.98 6.81
CA PHE A 31 -14.65 -3.69 5.55
C PHE A 31 -15.96 -4.24 4.97
N THR A 32 -16.06 -4.22 3.64
CA THR A 32 -17.15 -4.93 2.93
C THR A 32 -17.04 -6.44 3.13
N SER A 33 -18.15 -7.17 3.00
CA SER A 33 -18.16 -8.63 3.16
C SER A 33 -17.22 -9.35 2.18
N ASP A 34 -17.06 -8.78 1.00
CA ASP A 34 -16.25 -9.27 -0.11
C ASP A 34 -14.91 -8.56 -0.26
N ALA A 35 -14.48 -7.84 0.79
CA ALA A 35 -13.28 -7.02 0.74
C ALA A 35 -12.05 -7.85 0.41
N SER A 36 -11.20 -7.33 -0.48
CA SER A 36 -9.95 -7.96 -0.86
C SER A 36 -8.76 -7.35 -0.12
N PHE A 37 -7.74 -8.17 0.10
CA PHE A 37 -6.51 -7.76 0.77
C PHE A 37 -5.31 -8.31 -0.01
N THR A 38 -4.35 -7.43 -0.27
CA THR A 38 -3.09 -7.75 -0.92
C THR A 38 -1.95 -7.20 -0.07
N HIS A 39 -1.05 -8.11 0.29
CA HIS A 39 0.16 -7.83 1.06
C HIS A 39 1.30 -8.66 0.44
N PRO A 40 2.58 -8.28 0.61
CA PRO A 40 3.70 -9.04 0.02
C PRO A 40 3.72 -10.54 0.33
N PHE A 41 3.15 -10.97 1.46
CA PHE A 41 3.16 -12.37 1.90
C PHE A 41 1.82 -13.11 1.73
N CYS A 42 0.72 -12.40 1.50
CA CYS A 42 -0.59 -13.03 1.40
C CYS A 42 -1.58 -12.21 0.59
N ARG A 43 -2.58 -12.89 0.04
CA ARG A 43 -3.66 -12.30 -0.74
C ARG A 43 -4.95 -13.07 -0.50
N THR A 44 -6.07 -12.37 -0.42
CA THR A 44 -7.39 -13.00 -0.20
C THR A 44 -8.26 -13.06 -1.46
N GLY A 45 -8.08 -12.13 -2.40
CA GLY A 45 -9.01 -11.93 -3.52
C GLY A 45 -10.38 -11.39 -3.05
N SER A 46 -11.32 -11.19 -3.97
CA SER A 46 -12.69 -10.73 -3.64
C SER A 46 -13.67 -11.89 -3.75
N SER A 47 -14.32 -12.22 -2.63
CA SER A 47 -15.29 -13.32 -2.48
C SER A 47 -16.08 -13.15 -1.20
N ALA A 48 -17.23 -13.83 -1.06
CA ALA A 48 -18.05 -13.76 0.16
C ALA A 48 -17.33 -14.19 1.46
N HIS A 49 -16.20 -14.91 1.36
CA HIS A 49 -15.40 -15.35 2.51
C HIS A 49 -14.16 -14.47 2.74
N SER A 50 -13.88 -13.50 1.87
CA SER A 50 -12.63 -12.75 1.92
C SER A 50 -12.47 -11.93 3.19
N ARG A 51 -13.55 -11.35 3.75
CA ARG A 51 -13.48 -10.63 5.03
C ARG A 51 -13.04 -11.52 6.21
N TYR A 52 -13.47 -12.79 6.22
CA TYR A 52 -13.00 -13.75 7.22
C TYR A 52 -11.50 -14.03 7.07
N LEU A 53 -10.99 -14.14 5.85
CA LEU A 53 -9.55 -14.30 5.63
C LEU A 53 -8.76 -13.08 6.12
N ILE A 54 -9.26 -11.87 5.88
CA ILE A 54 -8.67 -10.62 6.37
C ILE A 54 -8.58 -10.63 7.91
N GLU A 55 -9.66 -11.00 8.57
CA GLU A 55 -9.69 -11.16 10.03
C GLU A 55 -8.60 -12.13 10.53
N ARG A 56 -8.47 -13.29 9.89
CA ARG A 56 -7.45 -14.29 10.23
C ARG A 56 -6.03 -13.76 10.01
N ILE A 57 -5.81 -12.97 8.97
CA ILE A 57 -4.52 -12.33 8.69
C ILE A 57 -4.16 -11.33 9.79
N TYR A 58 -5.06 -10.39 10.14
CA TYR A 58 -4.79 -9.43 11.22
C TYR A 58 -4.53 -10.11 12.57
N ARG A 59 -5.29 -11.16 12.88
CA ARG A 59 -5.06 -11.98 14.07
C ARG A 59 -3.70 -12.67 14.04
N TRP A 60 -3.31 -13.25 12.90
CA TRP A 60 -2.00 -13.88 12.74
C TRP A 60 -0.86 -12.86 12.90
N TYR A 61 -1.00 -11.66 12.34
CA TYR A 61 -0.02 -10.59 12.48
C TYR A 61 0.15 -10.15 13.94
N LYS A 62 -0.95 -10.09 14.70
CA LYS A 62 -0.91 -9.83 16.15
C LYS A 62 -0.22 -10.96 16.94
N ILE A 63 -0.40 -12.22 16.54
CA ILE A 63 0.31 -13.36 17.14
C ILE A 63 1.81 -13.25 16.86
N MET A 64 2.20 -12.95 15.62
CA MET A 64 3.61 -12.80 15.23
C MET A 64 4.28 -11.60 15.89
N SER A 65 3.56 -10.50 16.06
CA SER A 65 4.06 -9.27 16.68
C SER A 65 3.00 -8.70 17.63
N PRO A 66 3.03 -9.08 18.91
CA PRO A 66 2.03 -8.61 19.88
C PRO A 66 2.05 -7.09 20.10
N ARG A 67 3.23 -6.48 19.96
CA ARG A 67 3.47 -5.05 20.09
C ARG A 67 3.80 -4.47 18.71
N ILE A 68 2.76 -3.94 18.06
CA ILE A 68 2.87 -3.22 16.79
C ILE A 68 2.55 -1.76 17.09
N THR A 69 3.28 -0.86 16.45
CA THR A 69 2.98 0.58 16.43
C THR A 69 2.93 1.02 14.98
N ALA A 70 1.87 1.73 14.59
CA ALA A 70 1.66 2.24 13.25
C ALA A 70 1.49 3.77 13.32
N ASN A 71 2.38 4.50 12.64
CA ASN A 71 2.35 5.95 12.56
C ASN A 71 1.94 6.36 11.15
N VAL A 72 0.79 7.02 11.02
CA VAL A 72 0.33 7.59 9.75
C VAL A 72 0.95 8.96 9.55
N HIS A 73 1.63 9.16 8.42
CA HIS A 73 2.32 10.40 8.07
C HIS A 73 1.53 11.26 7.10
N SER A 74 0.81 10.62 6.18
CA SER A 74 0.03 11.31 5.15
C SER A 74 -1.20 10.51 4.76
N VAL A 75 -2.26 11.24 4.42
CA VAL A 75 -3.50 10.71 3.87
C VAL A 75 -3.85 11.55 2.65
N SER A 76 -4.11 10.91 1.52
CA SER A 76 -4.55 11.57 0.29
C SER A 76 -5.75 10.83 -0.27
N PHE A 77 -6.86 11.54 -0.45
CA PHE A 77 -8.10 10.96 -0.94
C PHE A 77 -8.37 11.40 -2.37
N ASP A 78 -8.43 10.43 -3.27
CA ASP A 78 -8.93 10.60 -4.63
C ASP A 78 -10.43 10.33 -4.61
N GLU A 79 -11.22 11.39 -4.43
CA GLU A 79 -12.70 11.32 -4.38
C GLU A 79 -13.30 10.77 -5.67
N LYS A 80 -12.68 11.05 -6.82
CA LYS A 80 -13.20 10.66 -8.13
C LYS A 80 -13.13 9.15 -8.32
N ASN A 81 -12.01 8.54 -7.92
CA ASN A 81 -11.80 7.10 -8.04
C ASN A 81 -12.12 6.35 -6.73
N LEU A 82 -12.47 7.07 -5.66
CA LEU A 82 -12.74 6.54 -4.32
C LEU A 82 -11.55 5.74 -3.77
N VAL A 83 -10.35 6.30 -3.92
CA VAL A 83 -9.10 5.66 -3.48
C VAL A 83 -8.43 6.52 -2.40
N LEU A 84 -8.12 5.91 -1.27
CA LEU A 84 -7.41 6.53 -0.18
C LEU A 84 -5.97 6.00 -0.13
N TYR A 85 -5.00 6.89 -0.28
CA TYR A 85 -3.59 6.60 -0.16
C TYR A 85 -3.13 7.00 1.23
N VAL A 86 -2.58 6.04 1.97
CA VAL A 86 -2.11 6.27 3.34
C VAL A 86 -0.63 5.92 3.42
N GLY A 87 0.20 6.93 3.61
CA GLY A 87 1.63 6.75 3.89
C GLY A 87 1.84 6.54 5.37
N LEU A 88 2.45 5.42 5.76
CA LEU A 88 2.66 5.09 7.17
C LEU A 88 3.95 4.32 7.42
N THR A 89 4.41 4.39 8.65
CA THR A 89 5.51 3.57 9.16
C THR A 89 5.01 2.64 10.23
N GLN A 90 5.40 1.37 10.13
CA GLN A 90 5.00 0.34 11.07
C GLN A 90 6.24 -0.30 11.70
N VAL A 91 6.20 -0.49 13.01
CA VAL A 91 7.22 -1.24 13.74
C VAL A 91 6.73 -2.65 13.95
N PHE A 92 7.42 -3.62 13.37
CA PHE A 92 7.13 -5.04 13.49
C PHE A 92 8.22 -5.76 14.28
N ALA A 93 7.83 -6.51 15.31
CA ALA A 93 8.74 -7.28 16.15
C ALA A 93 8.29 -8.73 16.22
N ILE A 94 9.03 -9.63 15.57
CA ILE A 94 8.68 -11.05 15.52
C ILE A 94 9.06 -11.68 16.87
N TRP A 95 8.07 -12.09 17.67
CA TRP A 95 8.30 -12.56 19.04
C TRP A 95 9.22 -13.78 19.12
N ALA A 96 9.23 -14.63 18.09
CA ALA A 96 10.04 -15.84 18.02
C ALA A 96 11.53 -15.59 17.71
N ILE A 97 11.91 -14.37 17.29
CA ILE A 97 13.28 -14.02 16.94
C ILE A 97 13.79 -12.98 17.95
N PRO A 98 14.61 -13.36 18.94
CA PRO A 98 15.18 -12.43 19.90
C PRO A 98 15.91 -11.30 19.16
N THR A 99 15.61 -10.04 19.50
CA THR A 99 16.17 -8.79 18.93
C THR A 99 15.65 -8.32 17.55
N HIS A 100 14.76 -9.07 16.89
CA HIS A 100 14.22 -8.61 15.61
C HIS A 100 13.17 -7.51 15.79
N ARG A 101 13.57 -6.26 15.52
CA ARG A 101 12.68 -5.10 15.44
C ARG A 101 12.95 -4.36 14.14
N SER A 102 11.98 -4.37 13.24
CA SER A 102 12.10 -3.74 11.92
C SER A 102 11.06 -2.64 11.80
N GLU A 103 11.53 -1.42 11.59
CA GLU A 103 10.71 -0.29 11.20
C GLU A 103 10.62 -0.27 9.68
N VAL A 104 9.40 -0.35 9.17
CA VAL A 104 9.12 -0.46 7.73
C VAL A 104 8.20 0.66 7.29
N SER A 105 8.55 1.31 6.19
CA SER A 105 7.71 2.29 5.52
C SER A 105 6.88 1.60 4.44
N LEU A 106 5.59 1.92 4.40
CA LEU A 106 4.68 1.39 3.38
C LEU A 106 3.64 2.44 2.98
N VAL A 107 3.05 2.23 1.82
CA VAL A 107 1.85 2.95 1.39
C VAL A 107 0.71 1.95 1.29
N THR A 108 -0.33 2.16 2.09
CA THR A 108 -1.57 1.39 1.98
C THR A 108 -2.51 2.10 1.02
N VAL A 109 -2.91 1.41 -0.03
CA VAL A 109 -3.92 1.87 -1.00
C VAL A 109 -5.25 1.21 -0.65
N LEU A 110 -6.23 2.02 -0.25
CA LEU A 110 -7.57 1.55 0.11
C LEU A 110 -8.56 1.97 -0.96
N HIS A 111 -9.23 1.00 -1.57
CA HIS A 111 -10.43 1.31 -2.36
C HIS A 111 -11.63 1.36 -1.44
N LEU A 112 -12.42 2.42 -1.58
CA LEU A 112 -13.61 2.67 -0.80
C LEU A 112 -14.86 2.37 -1.62
N SER A 113 -15.84 1.75 -0.97
CA SER A 113 -17.18 1.51 -1.50
C SER A 113 -18.18 2.33 -0.69
N PRO A 114 -18.88 3.31 -1.31
CA PRO A 114 -19.94 4.05 -0.65
C PRO A 114 -21.17 3.14 -0.54
N GLN A 115 -21.72 3.03 0.66
CA GLN A 115 -22.95 2.30 0.93
C GLN A 115 -23.88 3.19 1.75
N LYS A 116 -25.18 3.09 1.51
CA LYS A 116 -26.18 3.79 2.34
C LYS A 116 -26.24 3.15 3.71
N ASP A 117 -26.30 3.97 4.76
CA ASP A 117 -26.43 3.44 6.12
C ASP A 117 -27.76 2.71 6.29
N SER A 118 -27.73 1.52 6.88
CA SER A 118 -28.94 0.72 7.12
C SER A 118 -29.88 1.37 8.14
N ARG A 119 -29.36 2.29 8.96
CA ARG A 119 -30.14 3.04 9.95
C ARG A 119 -30.65 4.39 9.45
N ASP A 120 -29.98 4.98 8.48
CA ASP A 120 -30.30 6.29 7.93
C ASP A 120 -30.00 6.29 6.43
N HIS A 121 -31.05 6.13 5.63
CA HIS A 121 -30.93 5.98 4.18
C HIS A 121 -30.41 7.23 3.46
N ASP A 122 -30.39 8.39 4.12
CA ASP A 122 -29.86 9.64 3.57
C ASP A 122 -28.34 9.79 3.83
N LYS A 123 -27.77 8.99 4.75
CA LYS A 123 -26.35 9.03 5.06
C LYS A 123 -25.57 7.99 4.26
N VAL A 124 -24.52 8.43 3.57
CA VAL A 124 -23.56 7.56 2.88
C VAL A 124 -22.37 7.29 3.80
N LYS A 125 -22.00 6.02 3.91
CA LYS A 125 -20.81 5.56 4.63
C LYS A 125 -19.83 4.89 3.68
N TYR A 126 -18.55 5.16 3.89
CA TYR A 126 -17.46 4.54 3.15
C TYR A 126 -16.95 3.29 3.86
N TYR A 127 -16.90 2.19 3.11
CA TYR A 127 -16.35 0.91 3.55
C TYR A 127 -15.13 0.55 2.72
N ILE A 128 -14.17 -0.14 3.32
CA ILE A 128 -12.96 -0.62 2.63
C ILE A 128 -13.34 -1.88 1.83
N SER A 129 -13.27 -1.79 0.50
CA SER A 129 -13.53 -2.90 -0.42
C SER A 129 -12.24 -3.57 -0.90
N SER A 130 -11.12 -2.85 -0.88
CA SER A 130 -9.80 -3.41 -1.18
C SER A 130 -8.75 -2.71 -0.36
N GLN A 131 -7.82 -3.48 0.20
CA GLN A 131 -6.61 -2.98 0.83
C GLN A 131 -5.40 -3.57 0.13
N ASN A 132 -4.49 -2.72 -0.35
CA ASN A 132 -3.24 -3.11 -0.97
C ASN A 132 -2.06 -2.43 -0.28
N ASP A 133 -1.24 -3.21 0.41
CA ASP A 133 -0.10 -2.71 1.19
C ASP A 133 1.17 -2.78 0.35
N LEU A 134 1.66 -1.62 -0.08
CA LEU A 134 2.85 -1.46 -0.91
C LEU A 134 4.07 -1.19 -0.04
N TYR A 135 4.86 -2.24 0.17
CA TYR A 135 6.14 -2.16 0.87
C TYR A 135 7.23 -1.74 -0.10
N GLN A 136 8.20 -0.95 0.39
CA GLN A 136 9.43 -0.75 -0.36
C GLN A 136 10.21 -2.07 -0.47
N THR A 137 10.82 -2.31 -1.62
CA THR A 137 11.45 -3.61 -1.95
C THR A 137 12.62 -3.96 -1.02
N ASP A 138 13.35 -2.96 -0.54
CA ASP A 138 14.41 -3.11 0.46
C ASP A 138 13.85 -3.48 1.85
N GLN A 139 12.67 -2.96 2.20
CA GLN A 139 12.00 -3.24 3.48
C GLN A 139 11.39 -4.65 3.50
N PHE A 140 10.87 -5.11 2.36
CA PHE A 140 10.39 -6.49 2.19
C PHE A 140 11.47 -7.54 2.49
N ILE A 141 12.70 -7.33 1.99
CA ILE A 141 13.81 -8.29 2.17
C ILE A 141 14.24 -8.39 3.64
N LYS A 142 14.05 -7.33 4.44
CA LYS A 142 14.38 -7.35 5.87
C LYS A 142 13.61 -8.42 6.65
N PHE A 143 12.41 -8.79 6.20
CA PHE A 143 11.60 -9.83 6.86
C PHE A 143 12.09 -11.25 6.57
N ILE A 144 12.77 -11.49 5.44
CA ILE A 144 13.24 -12.82 5.03
C ILE A 144 14.71 -12.99 5.44
N LEU A 145 15.57 -12.04 5.07
CA LEU A 145 17.02 -12.10 5.25
C LEU A 145 17.56 -10.70 5.58
N PRO A 146 17.51 -10.26 6.86
CA PRO A 146 17.91 -8.91 7.24
C PRO A 146 19.36 -8.56 6.85
N TRP A 147 20.27 -9.53 6.92
CA TRP A 147 21.69 -9.36 6.54
C TRP A 147 21.89 -9.09 5.04
N ILE A 148 21.00 -9.60 4.18
CA ILE A 148 21.08 -9.42 2.73
C ILE A 148 20.44 -8.10 2.29
N SER A 149 19.58 -7.49 3.11
CA SER A 149 18.90 -6.24 2.78
C SER A 149 19.86 -5.09 2.43
N ILE A 150 21.08 -5.09 2.97
CA ILE A 150 22.12 -4.11 2.65
C ILE A 150 22.67 -4.23 1.21
N LEU A 151 22.51 -5.38 0.57
CA LEU A 151 22.92 -5.60 -0.82
C LEU A 151 21.95 -5.00 -1.83
N VAL A 152 20.69 -4.78 -1.44
CA VAL A 152 19.64 -4.21 -2.30
C VAL A 152 20.01 -2.81 -2.78
N PRO A 153 20.35 -1.82 -1.92
CA PRO A 153 20.75 -0.51 -2.39
C PRO A 153 22.05 -0.56 -3.21
N ILE A 154 23.01 -1.42 -2.85
CA ILE A 154 24.25 -1.60 -3.61
C ILE A 154 23.93 -2.03 -5.05
N TRP A 155 23.06 -3.03 -5.20
CA TRP A 155 22.59 -3.47 -6.51
C TRP A 155 21.85 -2.36 -7.26
N GLN A 156 20.97 -1.60 -6.60
CA GLN A 156 20.25 -0.49 -7.22
C GLN A 156 21.21 0.58 -7.77
N PHE A 157 22.25 0.94 -7.03
CA PHE A 157 23.27 1.88 -7.49
C PHE A 157 24.07 1.32 -8.68
N LEU A 158 24.46 0.05 -8.65
CA LEU A 158 25.13 -0.60 -9.78
C LEU A 158 24.22 -0.64 -11.03
N ALA A 159 22.94 -0.92 -10.85
CA ALA A 159 21.95 -0.89 -11.92
C ALA A 159 21.80 0.53 -12.50
N THR A 160 21.82 1.59 -11.68
CA THR A 160 21.83 2.98 -12.15
C THR A 160 23.06 3.28 -13.02
N ILE A 161 24.25 2.88 -12.58
CA ILE A 161 25.49 3.05 -13.36
C ILE A 161 25.36 2.33 -14.72
N PHE A 162 24.85 1.09 -14.69
CA PHE A 162 24.60 0.33 -15.91
C PHE A 162 23.59 1.01 -16.83
N CYS A 163 22.48 1.55 -16.32
CA CYS A 163 21.50 2.30 -17.10
C CYS A 163 22.12 3.53 -17.78
N VAL A 164 22.95 4.29 -17.07
CA VAL A 164 23.63 5.47 -17.62
C VAL A 164 24.59 5.06 -18.73
N ILE A 165 25.48 4.10 -18.48
CA ILE A 165 26.42 3.61 -19.51
C ILE A 165 25.66 3.04 -20.71
N GLY A 166 24.62 2.23 -20.46
CA GLY A 166 23.75 1.65 -21.47
C GLY A 166 23.08 2.72 -22.34
N SER A 167 22.59 3.82 -21.76
CA SER A 167 21.96 4.89 -22.53
C SER A 167 22.90 5.55 -23.54
N TYR A 168 24.20 5.67 -23.22
CA TYR A 168 25.17 6.20 -24.16
C TYR A 168 25.56 5.17 -25.23
N LEU A 169 25.75 3.91 -24.83
CA LEU A 169 26.11 2.83 -25.75
C LEU A 169 25.00 2.55 -26.77
N PHE A 170 23.74 2.64 -26.35
CA PHE A 170 22.58 2.36 -27.19
C PHE A 170 21.90 3.63 -27.74
N ALA A 171 22.56 4.79 -27.71
CA ALA A 171 22.06 6.03 -28.33
C ALA A 171 21.65 5.88 -29.82
N PRO A 172 22.29 5.02 -30.65
CA PRO A 172 21.81 4.76 -32.00
C PRO A 172 20.41 4.15 -32.07
N VAL A 173 20.01 3.38 -31.05
CA VAL A 173 18.67 2.76 -30.96
C VAL A 173 17.61 3.82 -30.73
N THR A 174 17.85 4.74 -29.79
CA THR A 174 16.92 5.85 -29.53
C THR A 174 16.87 6.84 -30.68
N TRP A 175 18.00 7.08 -31.37
CA TRP A 175 17.99 7.87 -32.61
C TRP A 175 17.10 7.24 -33.69
N TRP A 176 17.19 5.92 -33.88
CA TRP A 176 16.34 5.21 -34.83
C TRP A 176 14.85 5.31 -34.44
N GLU A 177 14.54 5.10 -33.15
CA GLU A 177 13.19 5.27 -32.61
C GLU A 177 12.63 6.67 -32.92
N GLU A 178 13.42 7.72 -32.73
CA GLU A 178 12.98 9.10 -32.95
C GLU A 178 12.70 9.43 -34.42
N HIS A 179 13.44 8.84 -35.36
CA HIS A 179 13.40 9.23 -36.78
C HIS A 179 12.55 8.32 -37.66
N PHE A 180 12.27 7.09 -37.23
CA PHE A 180 11.63 6.07 -38.07
C PHE A 180 10.41 5.40 -37.44
N GLN A 181 10.05 5.70 -36.18
CA GLN A 181 8.94 5.05 -35.49
C GLN A 181 7.61 5.81 -35.66
N ASP A 182 6.91 5.58 -36.78
CA ASP A 182 5.65 6.26 -37.12
C ASP A 182 4.40 5.72 -36.38
N HIS A 183 4.55 4.71 -35.52
CA HIS A 183 3.43 3.95 -34.95
C HIS A 183 2.87 4.45 -33.61
N PHE A 184 3.47 5.46 -33.00
CA PHE A 184 2.98 6.04 -31.74
C PHE A 184 2.50 7.48 -31.96
N THR A 185 1.26 7.77 -31.56
CA THR A 185 0.73 9.14 -31.50
C THR A 185 1.44 9.91 -30.39
N ARG A 186 2.62 10.45 -30.71
CA ARG A 186 3.40 11.26 -29.76
C ARG A 186 2.78 12.66 -29.67
N PRO A 187 2.51 13.20 -28.47
CA PRO A 187 2.24 14.62 -28.34
C PRO A 187 3.48 15.39 -28.81
N GLU A 188 3.37 16.10 -29.94
CA GLU A 188 4.48 16.85 -30.56
C GLU A 188 5.03 17.97 -29.67
N ARG A 189 4.23 18.40 -28.69
CA ARG A 189 4.60 19.42 -27.71
C ARG A 189 4.23 18.95 -26.32
N PRO A 190 5.05 19.28 -25.30
CA PRO A 190 4.62 19.10 -23.92
C PRO A 190 3.28 19.85 -23.73
N PRO A 191 2.38 19.33 -22.88
CA PRO A 191 1.20 20.09 -22.50
C PRO A 191 1.65 21.46 -21.99
N LYS A 192 0.92 22.52 -22.35
CA LYS A 192 1.14 23.82 -21.71
C LYS A 192 0.87 23.61 -20.23
N TRP A 193 1.93 23.55 -19.43
CA TRP A 193 1.82 23.65 -17.99
C TRP A 193 1.11 24.99 -17.75
N SER A 194 -0.14 24.95 -17.28
CA SER A 194 -0.67 26.13 -16.62
C SER A 194 0.23 26.31 -15.41
N ASP A 195 1.09 27.33 -15.42
CA ASP A 195 1.74 27.81 -14.21
C ASP A 195 0.62 28.34 -13.30
N ALA A 196 -0.08 27.41 -12.65
CA ALA A 196 -1.10 27.69 -11.67
C ALA A 196 -0.37 28.24 -10.45
N ARG A 197 -0.41 29.57 -10.32
CA ARG A 197 -0.20 30.26 -9.05
C ARG A 197 -1.32 29.92 -8.08
#